data_AF-A0A1I6Y3G3-F1
#
_entry.id   AF-A0A1I6Y3G3-F1
#
_cell.length_a   1.000
_cell.length_b   1.000
_cell.length_c   1.000
_cell.angle_alpha   90.00
_cell.angle_beta   90.00
_cell.angle_gamma   90.00
#
_symmetry.space_group_name_H-M   'P 1'
#
loop_
_entity.id
_entity.type
_entity.pdbx_description
1 polymer ?
#
loop_
_entity_poly.entity_id
_entity_poly.type
_entity_poly.pdbx_seq_one_letter_code
_entity_poly.pdbx_strand_id
1 'polypeptide(L)'
;MNKLKLILGFALFFFLASNVNAQSIPSVKTPKMNIPEMDLSTQVLGILNTTDGLGLNSDQKDKLTKENSSFVDQLMNISKSGKSDDDKKAAFLGLKNNRTKFLTSLLGNDLFKKYSGQILKSINPLKSKLGLAALAF
;
A
#
# COMPACT_ATOMS: atom_id res chain seq x y z
N MET A 1 17.07 63.40 9.72
CA MET A 1 15.69 63.67 10.23
C MET A 1 14.74 62.82 9.41
N ASN A 2 14.39 61.62 9.88
CA ASN A 2 13.42 61.32 10.93
C ASN A 2 12.05 61.00 10.34
N LYS A 3 11.79 59.68 10.23
CA LYS A 3 10.57 59.01 10.71
C LYS A 3 9.24 59.65 10.32
N LEU A 4 8.97 59.75 9.02
CA LEU A 4 7.61 59.87 8.51
C LEU A 4 7.42 59.01 7.24
N LYS A 5 8.04 57.81 7.26
CA LYS A 5 7.86 56.74 6.26
C LYS A 5 7.00 55.59 6.79
N LEU A 6 6.21 55.86 7.83
CA LEU A 6 5.36 54.87 8.47
C LEU A 6 4.00 55.55 8.66
N ILE A 7 2.93 54.91 8.21
CA ILE A 7 1.53 55.38 8.32
C ILE A 7 1.12 56.34 7.18
N LEU A 8 1.12 55.86 5.93
CA LEU A 8 0.05 56.12 4.95
C LEU A 8 0.40 55.33 3.68
N GLY A 9 -0.35 54.26 3.39
CA GLY A 9 -0.15 53.48 2.16
C GLY A 9 -0.22 51.97 2.33
N PHE A 10 -0.51 51.46 3.53
CA PHE A 10 -0.86 50.05 3.77
C PHE A 10 -2.23 49.64 3.16
N ALA A 11 -2.83 50.48 2.30
CA ALA A 11 -4.12 50.26 1.65
C ALA A 11 -4.01 49.94 0.14
N LEU A 12 -2.79 49.85 -0.42
CA LEU A 12 -2.58 49.57 -1.85
C LEU A 12 -1.92 48.20 -2.11
N PHE A 13 -2.21 47.21 -1.26
CA PHE A 13 -1.75 45.83 -1.45
C PHE A 13 -2.87 44.78 -1.39
N PHE A 14 -4.13 45.20 -1.25
CA PHE A 14 -5.27 44.28 -1.11
C PHE A 14 -6.16 44.15 -2.38
N PHE A 15 -5.78 44.75 -3.50
CA PHE A 15 -6.63 44.80 -4.71
C PHE A 15 -6.03 44.12 -5.96
N LEU A 16 -5.05 43.23 -5.81
CA LEU A 16 -4.39 42.53 -6.93
C LEU A 16 -4.48 40.98 -6.88
N ALA A 17 -5.33 40.40 -6.02
CA ALA A 17 -5.36 38.94 -5.80
C ALA A 17 -6.62 38.22 -6.34
N SER A 18 -7.32 38.77 -7.33
CA SER A 18 -8.54 38.15 -7.87
C SER A 18 -8.64 38.26 -9.38
N ASN A 19 -7.66 37.71 -10.11
CA ASN A 19 -7.81 37.29 -11.51
C ASN A 19 -6.81 36.17 -11.86
N VAL A 20 -6.80 35.09 -11.08
CA VAL A 20 -6.28 33.82 -11.63
C VAL A 20 -7.42 33.23 -12.45
N ASN A 21 -7.48 33.62 -13.71
CA ASN A 21 -8.04 32.78 -14.75
C ASN A 21 -7.21 31.50 -14.76
N ALA A 22 -7.61 30.53 -13.94
CA ALA A 22 -7.19 29.16 -14.11
C ALA A 22 -7.82 28.69 -15.43
N GLN A 23 -7.12 28.99 -16.52
CA GLN A 23 -7.25 28.24 -17.76
C GLN A 23 -7.17 26.77 -17.34
N SER A 24 -8.31 26.10 -17.46
CA SER A 24 -8.38 24.66 -17.47
C SER A 24 -7.42 24.18 -18.55
N ILE A 25 -6.20 23.83 -18.15
CA ILE A 25 -5.35 22.96 -18.95
C ILE A 25 -6.25 21.77 -19.22
N PRO A 26 -6.64 21.51 -20.49
CA PRO A 26 -7.36 20.29 -20.79
C PRO A 26 -6.47 19.20 -20.27
N SER A 27 -6.94 18.46 -19.25
CA SER A 27 -6.24 17.30 -18.75
C SER A 27 -5.84 16.52 -19.99
N VAL A 28 -4.54 16.45 -20.25
CA VAL A 28 -4.01 15.51 -21.23
C VAL A 28 -4.51 14.19 -20.67
N LYS A 29 -5.62 13.71 -21.24
CA LYS A 29 -6.03 12.33 -21.15
C LYS A 29 -4.87 11.63 -21.83
N THR A 30 -3.83 11.34 -21.06
CA THR A 30 -2.97 10.21 -21.37
C THR A 30 -3.96 9.12 -21.75
N PRO A 31 -3.85 8.54 -22.96
CA PRO A 31 -4.66 7.41 -23.29
C PRO A 31 -4.48 6.46 -22.12
N LYS A 32 -5.55 6.25 -21.35
CA LYS A 32 -5.61 5.13 -20.42
C LYS A 32 -5.55 3.95 -21.36
N MET A 33 -4.33 3.55 -21.71
CA MET A 33 -4.05 2.23 -22.22
C MET A 33 -4.81 1.33 -21.25
N ASN A 34 -5.79 0.59 -21.78
CA ASN A 34 -6.56 -0.40 -21.03
C ASN A 34 -5.61 -1.53 -20.62
N ILE A 35 -4.56 -1.20 -19.86
CA ILE A 35 -3.88 -2.15 -19.02
C ILE A 35 -4.96 -2.52 -18.01
N PRO A 36 -5.41 -3.78 -17.99
CA PRO A 36 -6.39 -4.22 -17.01
C PRO A 36 -5.88 -3.77 -15.64
N GLU A 37 -6.64 -2.94 -14.94
CA GLU A 37 -6.33 -2.63 -13.55
C GLU A 37 -6.47 -3.96 -12.82
N MET A 38 -5.35 -4.64 -12.57
CA MET A 38 -5.36 -5.91 -11.86
C MET A 38 -6.10 -5.68 -10.55
N ASP A 39 -7.02 -6.58 -10.19
CA ASP A 39 -7.68 -6.47 -8.90
C ASP A 39 -6.64 -6.53 -7.77
N LEU A 40 -7.00 -5.98 -6.60
CA LEU A 40 -6.10 -5.89 -5.46
C LEU A 40 -5.57 -7.28 -5.02
N SER A 41 -6.35 -8.34 -5.22
CA SER A 41 -5.98 -9.72 -4.88
C SER A 41 -4.82 -10.18 -5.75
N THR A 42 -4.95 -9.99 -7.06
CA THR A 42 -3.92 -10.31 -8.05
C THR A 42 -2.64 -9.51 -7.81
N GLN A 43 -2.75 -8.23 -7.46
CA GLN A 43 -1.59 -7.39 -7.12
C GLN A 43 -0.85 -7.90 -5.88
N VAL A 44 -1.58 -8.19 -4.80
CA VAL A 44 -0.99 -8.70 -3.55
C VAL A 44 -0.36 -10.07 -3.80
N LEU A 45 -1.05 -10.98 -4.48
CA LEU A 45 -0.51 -12.31 -4.79
C LEU A 45 0.76 -12.23 -5.64
N GLY A 46 0.79 -11.35 -6.65
CA GLY A 46 1.97 -11.11 -7.46
C GLY A 46 3.17 -10.63 -6.62
N ILE A 47 2.94 -9.71 -5.70
CA ILE A 47 3.97 -9.26 -4.75
C ILE A 47 4.46 -10.42 -3.88
N LEU A 48 3.56 -11.23 -3.33
CA LEU A 48 3.94 -12.34 -2.44
C LEU A 48 4.75 -13.43 -3.15
N ASN A 49 4.50 -13.66 -4.43
CA ASN A 49 5.19 -14.65 -5.25
C ASN A 49 6.54 -14.15 -5.81
N THR A 50 6.87 -12.87 -5.64
CA THR A 50 8.19 -12.34 -6.02
C THR A 50 9.24 -12.86 -5.03
N THR A 51 9.93 -13.94 -5.39
CA THR A 51 10.90 -14.65 -4.53
C THR A 51 12.32 -14.65 -5.10
N ASP A 52 12.54 -13.90 -6.17
CA ASP A 52 13.83 -13.79 -6.82
C ASP A 52 14.90 -13.24 -5.87
N GLY A 53 16.12 -13.80 -5.95
CA GLY A 53 17.23 -13.42 -5.08
C GLY A 53 17.18 -14.01 -3.65
N LEU A 54 16.13 -14.77 -3.29
CA LEU A 54 16.05 -15.44 -1.98
C LEU A 54 16.73 -16.81 -1.95
N GLY A 55 17.10 -17.38 -3.10
CA GLY A 55 17.78 -18.68 -3.17
C GLY A 55 16.93 -19.86 -2.69
N LEU A 56 15.60 -19.75 -2.80
CA LEU A 56 14.67 -20.82 -2.40
C LEU A 56 14.83 -22.05 -3.29
N ASN A 57 14.79 -23.24 -2.69
CA ASN A 57 14.69 -24.49 -3.45
C ASN A 57 13.27 -24.70 -4.01
N SER A 58 13.08 -25.70 -4.88
CA SER A 58 11.78 -25.95 -5.54
C SER A 58 10.65 -26.20 -4.53
N ASP A 59 10.88 -27.07 -3.55
CA ASP A 59 9.87 -27.43 -2.54
C ASP A 59 9.44 -26.20 -1.72
N GLN A 60 10.38 -25.33 -1.35
CA GLN A 60 10.09 -24.07 -0.66
C GLN A 60 9.27 -23.13 -1.55
N LYS A 61 9.61 -23.00 -2.83
CA LYS A 61 8.86 -22.15 -3.77
C LYS A 61 7.43 -22.65 -3.97
N ASP A 62 7.25 -23.95 -4.14
CA ASP A 62 5.93 -24.55 -4.37
C ASP A 62 5.03 -24.38 -3.15
N LYS A 63 5.55 -24.68 -1.95
CA LYS A 63 4.83 -24.50 -0.69
C LYS A 63 4.50 -23.04 -0.42
N LEU A 64 5.46 -22.13 -0.64
CA LEU A 64 5.26 -20.70 -0.45
C LEU A 64 4.20 -20.15 -1.41
N THR A 65 4.25 -20.50 -2.69
CA THR A 65 3.29 -20.05 -3.70
C THR A 65 1.86 -20.52 -3.38
N LYS A 66 1.73 -21.78 -2.96
CA LYS A 66 0.44 -22.34 -2.54
C LYS A 66 -0.11 -21.63 -1.31
N GLU A 67 0.72 -21.39 -0.30
CA GLU A 67 0.29 -20.69 0.92
C GLU A 67 0.00 -19.22 0.66
N ASN A 68 0.77 -18.53 -0.19
CA ASN A 68 0.52 -17.15 -0.60
C ASN A 68 -0.89 -16.98 -1.19
N SER A 69 -1.30 -17.92 -2.05
CA SER A 69 -2.64 -17.93 -2.64
C SER A 69 -3.71 -18.06 -1.54
N SER A 70 -3.55 -19.04 -0.65
CA SER A 70 -4.47 -19.23 0.49
C SER A 70 -4.52 -18.03 1.43
N PHE A 71 -3.38 -17.40 1.69
CA PHE A 71 -3.30 -16.22 2.55
C PHE A 71 -4.06 -15.04 1.93
N VAL A 72 -3.91 -14.82 0.62
CA VAL A 72 -4.63 -13.76 -0.09
C VAL A 72 -6.14 -14.02 -0.10
N ASP A 73 -6.57 -15.25 -0.32
CA ASP A 73 -7.99 -15.61 -0.26
C ASP A 73 -8.57 -15.30 1.13
N GLN A 74 -7.86 -15.70 2.19
CA GLN A 74 -8.26 -15.40 3.57
C GLN A 74 -8.27 -13.89 3.85
N LEU A 75 -7.27 -13.16 3.38
CA LEU A 75 -7.18 -11.71 3.51
C LEU A 75 -8.40 -11.01 2.87
N MET A 76 -8.76 -11.42 1.65
CA MET A 76 -9.89 -10.85 0.92
C MET A 76 -11.23 -11.25 1.56
N ASN A 77 -11.36 -12.48 2.06
CA ASN A 77 -12.55 -12.94 2.78
C ASN A 77 -12.77 -12.15 4.07
N ILE A 78 -11.72 -11.89 4.86
CA ILE A 78 -11.84 -11.04 6.07
C ILE A 78 -12.23 -9.62 5.67
N SER A 79 -11.58 -9.05 4.65
CA SER A 79 -11.82 -7.68 4.18
C SER A 79 -13.28 -7.46 3.76
N LYS A 80 -13.84 -8.40 2.99
CA LYS A 80 -15.21 -8.38 2.47
C LYS A 80 -16.26 -8.86 3.47
N SER A 81 -15.86 -9.39 4.62
CA SER A 81 -16.81 -9.89 5.62
C SER A 81 -17.68 -8.74 6.18
N GLY A 82 -18.92 -9.05 6.55
CA GLY A 82 -19.81 -8.12 7.24
C GLY A 82 -19.52 -7.96 8.73
N LYS A 83 -18.36 -8.41 9.21
CA LYS A 83 -17.96 -8.32 10.63
C LYS A 83 -17.60 -6.88 11.02
N SER A 84 -17.61 -6.62 12.32
CA SER A 84 -17.14 -5.33 12.87
C SER A 84 -15.66 -5.09 12.55
N ASP A 85 -15.23 -3.83 12.60
CA ASP A 85 -13.83 -3.47 12.37
C ASP A 85 -12.89 -4.10 13.40
N ASP A 86 -13.33 -4.24 14.65
CA ASP A 86 -12.53 -4.84 15.71
C ASP A 86 -12.38 -6.35 15.51
N ASP A 87 -13.44 -7.04 15.09
CA ASP A 87 -13.35 -8.46 14.70
C ASP A 87 -12.43 -8.66 13.49
N LYS A 88 -12.47 -7.74 12.51
CA LYS A 88 -11.58 -7.77 11.35
C LYS A 88 -10.13 -7.56 11.76
N LYS A 89 -9.84 -6.58 12.63
CA LYS A 89 -8.48 -6.37 13.17
C LYS A 89 -7.96 -7.64 13.85
N ALA A 90 -8.76 -8.23 14.73
CA ALA A 90 -8.40 -9.48 15.41
C ALA A 90 -8.12 -10.61 14.41
N ALA A 91 -8.96 -10.74 13.38
CA ALA A 91 -8.76 -11.73 12.32
C ALA A 91 -7.49 -11.50 11.49
N PHE A 92 -7.17 -10.25 11.11
CA PHE A 92 -5.94 -9.91 10.39
C PHE A 92 -4.68 -10.16 11.23
N LEU A 93 -4.72 -9.83 12.53
CA LEU A 93 -3.62 -10.16 13.44
C LEU A 93 -3.44 -11.67 13.60
N GLY A 94 -4.54 -12.42 13.67
CA GLY A 94 -4.50 -13.89 13.65
C GLY A 94 -3.88 -14.44 12.36
N LEU A 95 -4.28 -13.88 11.21
CA LEU A 95 -3.74 -14.23 9.90
C LEU A 95 -2.23 -13.96 9.82
N LYS A 96 -1.78 -12.79 10.30
CA LYS A 96 -0.35 -12.44 10.40
C LYS A 96 0.44 -13.44 11.23
N ASN A 97 -0.10 -13.84 12.38
CA ASN A 97 0.57 -14.78 13.28
C ASN A 97 0.70 -16.17 12.63
N ASN A 98 -0.36 -16.64 11.95
CA ASN A 98 -0.33 -17.92 11.24
C ASN A 98 0.68 -17.90 10.10
N ARG A 99 0.68 -16.83 9.28
CA ARG A 99 1.66 -16.62 8.21
C ARG A 99 3.09 -16.59 8.76
N THR A 100 3.32 -15.87 9.86
CA THR A 100 4.65 -15.77 10.49
C THR A 100 5.17 -17.14 10.92
N LYS A 101 4.33 -17.98 11.54
CA LYS A 101 4.69 -19.35 11.93
C LYS A 101 5.02 -20.20 10.71
N PHE A 102 4.17 -20.16 9.68
CA PHE A 102 4.40 -20.89 8.43
C PHE A 102 5.72 -20.49 7.77
N LEU A 103 5.95 -19.18 7.57
CA LEU A 103 7.14 -18.70 6.90
C LEU A 103 8.40 -19.01 7.70
N THR A 104 8.37 -18.87 9.02
CA THR A 104 9.50 -19.23 9.89
C THR A 104 9.80 -20.72 9.80
N SER A 105 8.78 -21.58 9.76
CA SER A 105 8.95 -23.03 9.63
C SER A 105 9.46 -23.45 8.25
N LEU A 106 9.03 -22.78 7.18
CA LEU A 106 9.39 -23.14 5.80
C LEU A 106 10.76 -22.59 5.39
N LEU A 107 11.05 -21.35 5.79
CA LEU A 107 12.22 -20.60 5.32
C LEU A 107 13.35 -20.55 6.34
N GLY A 108 13.04 -20.78 7.63
CA GLY A 108 13.94 -20.44 8.71
C GLY A 108 14.08 -18.93 8.92
N ASN A 109 14.74 -18.53 10.00
CA ASN A 109 14.76 -17.15 10.47
C ASN A 109 15.36 -16.14 9.48
N ASP A 110 16.46 -16.50 8.81
CA ASP A 110 17.19 -15.55 7.96
C ASP A 110 16.45 -15.26 6.64
N LEU A 111 15.97 -16.30 5.97
CA LEU A 111 15.18 -16.16 4.74
C LEU A 111 13.82 -15.54 5.04
N PHE A 112 13.19 -15.89 6.17
CA PHE A 112 11.96 -15.23 6.62
C PHE A 112 12.11 -13.72 6.75
N LYS A 113 13.20 -13.24 7.40
CA LYS A 113 13.47 -11.80 7.54
C LYS A 113 13.64 -11.12 6.18
N LYS A 114 14.40 -11.74 5.27
CA LYS A 114 14.62 -11.21 3.90
C LYS A 114 13.31 -11.13 3.12
N TYR A 115 12.56 -12.23 3.07
CA TYR A 115 11.28 -12.32 2.40
C TYR A 115 10.29 -11.30 2.97
N SER A 116 10.10 -11.26 4.29
CA SER A 116 9.16 -10.34 4.94
C SER A 116 9.55 -8.88 4.70
N GLY A 117 10.84 -8.55 4.74
CA GLY A 117 11.33 -7.22 4.41
C GLY A 117 11.05 -6.82 2.96
N GLN A 118 11.20 -7.75 2.01
CA GLN A 118 10.86 -7.54 0.61
C GLN A 118 9.35 -7.31 0.43
N ILE A 119 8.51 -8.17 1.04
CA ILE A 119 7.05 -8.05 0.98
C ILE A 119 6.57 -6.73 1.58
N LEU A 120 7.07 -6.35 2.76
CA LEU A 120 6.67 -5.10 3.41
C LEU A 120 7.00 -3.87 2.57
N LYS A 121 8.16 -3.85 1.92
CA LYS A 121 8.53 -2.76 0.99
C LYS A 121 7.59 -2.70 -0.21
N SER A 122 7.33 -3.85 -0.83
CA SER A 122 6.49 -3.95 -2.02
C SER A 122 5.00 -3.68 -1.76
N ILE A 123 4.51 -3.99 -0.55
CA ILE A 123 3.11 -3.74 -0.15
C ILE A 123 2.87 -2.31 0.31
N ASN A 124 3.91 -1.59 0.75
CA ASN A 124 3.76 -0.24 1.30
C ASN A 124 2.94 0.72 0.41
N PRO A 125 3.12 0.75 -0.92
CA PRO A 125 2.30 1.59 -1.82
C PRO A 125 0.81 1.19 -1.86
N LEU A 126 0.47 -0.05 -1.51
CA LEU A 126 -0.90 -0.58 -1.51
C LEU A 126 -1.61 -0.42 -0.16
N LYS A 127 -0.94 0.06 0.90
CA LYS A 127 -1.51 0.14 2.24
C LYS A 127 -2.83 0.92 2.30
N SER A 128 -2.94 2.03 1.57
CA SER A 128 -4.18 2.83 1.50
C SER A 128 -5.34 2.04 0.86
N LYS A 129 -5.04 1.18 -0.12
CA LYS A 129 -6.03 0.29 -0.75
C LYS A 129 -6.38 -0.91 0.13
N LEU A 130 -5.44 -1.40 0.93
CA LEU A 130 -5.62 -2.52 1.85
C LEU A 130 -6.40 -2.14 3.11
N GLY A 131 -6.27 -0.89 3.57
CA GLY A 131 -6.92 -0.44 4.81
C GLY A 131 -6.53 -1.32 6.00
N LEU A 132 -7.51 -1.82 6.75
CA LEU A 132 -7.29 -2.71 7.89
C LEU A 132 -6.54 -4.00 7.53
N ALA A 133 -6.65 -4.47 6.28
CA ALA A 133 -5.96 -5.67 5.82
C ALA A 133 -4.43 -5.52 5.86
N ALA A 134 -3.91 -4.29 5.87
CA ALA A 134 -2.48 -4.04 6.03
C ALA A 134 -1.91 -4.59 7.35
N LEU A 135 -2.76 -4.82 8.38
CA LEU A 135 -2.35 -5.42 9.65
C LEU A 135 -1.92 -6.89 9.53
N ALA A 136 -2.25 -7.56 8.42
CA ALA A 136 -1.88 -8.95 8.17
C ALA A 136 -0.41 -9.14 7.76
N PHE A 137 0.33 -8.05 7.52
CA PHE A 137 1.74 -8.03 7.11
C PHE A 137 2.61 -7.47 8.25
#